data_AF-K4B584-F1
#
_entry.id   AF-K4B584-F1
#
_cell.length_a   1.000
_cell.length_b   1.000
_cell.length_c   1.000
_cell.angle_alpha   90.00
_cell.angle_beta   90.00
_cell.angle_gamma   90.00
#
_symmetry.space_group_name_H-M   'P 1'
#
loop_
_entity.id
_entity.type
_entity.pdbx_description
1 polymer ?
#
loop_
_entity_poly.entity_id
_entity_poly.type
_entity_poly.pdbx_seq_one_letter_code
_entity_poly.pdbx_strand_id
1 'polypeptide(L)'
;MPSTTHQAHCEDDSNEDYLWHSFDYPTDTALPGMKLGIDLKTGFRGFLRSWKRKNDPSEGEFSWVFDLRGFPQPFIMKGSIELYRSGPWNGRGFSN
;
A
#
# COMPACT_ATOMS: atom_id res chain seq x y z
N MET A 1 6.68 36.38 -37.98
CA MET A 1 7.24 35.74 -36.78
C MET A 1 6.08 35.17 -35.96
N PRO A 2 5.69 33.90 -36.15
CA PRO A 2 4.73 33.25 -35.26
C PRO A 2 5.46 32.58 -34.09
N SER A 3 4.99 32.87 -32.88
CA SER A 3 5.45 32.27 -31.63
C SER A 3 4.93 30.83 -31.53
N THR A 4 5.83 29.85 -31.44
CA THR A 4 5.49 28.45 -31.24
C THR A 4 5.42 28.16 -29.75
N THR A 5 4.22 27.91 -29.25
CA THR A 5 3.96 27.33 -27.92
C THR A 5 4.52 25.91 -27.88
N HIS A 6 5.50 25.65 -27.00
CA HIS A 6 5.87 24.29 -26.60
C HIS A 6 4.80 23.75 -25.66
N GLN A 7 3.89 22.93 -26.19
CA GLN A 7 3.06 22.04 -25.38
C GLN A 7 3.95 20.88 -24.94
N ALA A 8 4.26 20.80 -23.65
CA ALA A 8 4.83 19.60 -23.06
C ALA A 8 3.74 18.54 -23.00
N HIS A 9 3.77 17.65 -23.98
CA HIS A 9 3.05 16.38 -23.96
C HIS A 9 3.83 15.46 -23.03
N CYS A 10 3.34 15.27 -21.80
CA CYS A 10 3.90 14.28 -20.89
C CYS A 10 3.23 12.93 -21.18
N GLU A 11 3.67 12.27 -22.24
CA GLU A 11 3.54 10.81 -22.35
C GLU A 11 4.59 10.20 -21.43
N ASP A 12 4.18 9.86 -20.21
CA ASP A 12 5.00 9.05 -19.31
C ASP A 12 4.72 7.57 -19.61
N ASP A 13 5.21 7.12 -20.76
CA ASP A 13 5.28 5.70 -21.10
C ASP A 13 6.66 5.17 -20.66
N SER A 14 6.94 5.31 -19.37
CA SER A 14 8.13 4.75 -18.75
C SER A 14 7.78 3.31 -18.33
N ASN A 15 7.96 2.38 -19.27
CA ASN A 15 8.07 0.96 -18.93
C ASN A 15 9.43 0.75 -18.25
N GLU A 16 9.59 1.36 -17.08
CA GLU A 16 10.81 1.34 -16.29
C GLU A 16 10.84 0.06 -15.47
N ASP A 17 11.64 -0.89 -15.95
CA ASP A 17 12.00 -2.13 -15.25
C ASP A 17 12.86 -1.81 -14.01
N TYR A 18 12.25 -1.19 -13.00
CA TYR A 18 12.90 -0.92 -11.72
C TYR A 18 13.12 -2.23 -10.95
N LEU A 19 14.38 -2.51 -10.60
CA LEU A 19 14.74 -3.69 -9.80
C LEU A 19 14.27 -3.60 -8.33
N TRP A 20 14.10 -2.38 -7.82
CA TRP A 20 13.65 -2.10 -6.46
C TRP A 20 13.06 -0.69 -6.38
N HIS A 21 11.97 -0.52 -5.63
CA HIS A 21 11.49 0.77 -5.21
C HIS A 21 11.03 0.76 -3.74
N SER A 22 11.11 1.91 -3.05
CA SER A 22 10.71 2.00 -1.63
C SER A 22 9.25 1.66 -1.41
N PHE A 23 8.39 1.85 -2.42
CA PHE A 23 6.96 1.53 -2.35
C PHE A 23 6.68 0.03 -2.27
N ASP A 24 7.66 -0.82 -2.61
CA ASP A 24 7.58 -2.27 -2.42
C ASP A 24 7.78 -2.66 -0.94
N TYR A 25 8.35 -1.79 -0.11
CA TYR A 25 8.63 -2.06 1.30
C TYR A 25 8.14 -0.94 2.21
N PRO A 26 6.81 -0.76 2.35
CA PRO A 26 6.22 0.17 3.30
C PRO A 26 6.69 -0.09 4.75
N THR A 27 6.81 0.99 5.53
CA THR A 27 6.91 0.94 6.99
C THR A 27 5.53 1.12 7.63
N ASP A 28 5.21 2.29 8.18
CA ASP A 28 4.00 2.54 8.96
C ASP A 28 2.96 3.39 8.21
N THR A 29 3.32 3.89 7.03
CA THR A 29 2.54 4.91 6.30
C THR A 29 2.23 4.47 4.87
N ALA A 30 0.97 4.65 4.46
CA ALA A 30 0.53 4.51 3.08
C ALA A 30 0.57 5.86 2.35
N LEU A 31 1.39 5.97 1.31
CA LEU A 31 1.45 7.15 0.45
C LEU A 31 0.65 6.91 -0.85
N PRO A 32 0.14 7.98 -1.49
CA PRO A 32 -0.48 7.87 -2.82
C PRO A 32 0.43 7.14 -3.82
N GLY A 33 -0.13 6.17 -4.55
CA GLY A 33 0.60 5.35 -5.52
C GLY A 33 1.21 4.06 -4.96
N MET A 34 1.27 3.89 -3.63
CA MET A 34 1.70 2.63 -3.02
C MET A 34 0.65 1.53 -3.23
N LYS A 35 1.12 0.31 -3.49
CA LYS A 35 0.26 -0.88 -3.56
C LYS A 35 0.20 -1.54 -2.19
N LEU A 36 -0.97 -1.52 -1.59
CA LEU A 36 -1.25 -2.23 -0.34
C LEU A 36 -2.12 -3.46 -0.60
N GLY A 37 -1.82 -4.56 0.07
CA GLY A 37 -2.50 -5.84 -0.11
C GLY A 37 -1.67 -6.89 -0.80
N ILE A 38 -2.34 -7.85 -1.42
CA ILE A 38 -1.70 -9.05 -1.96
C ILE A 38 -1.86 -9.05 -3.48
N ASP A 39 -0.75 -9.03 -4.19
CA ASP A 39 -0.71 -9.28 -5.62
C ASP A 39 -0.56 -10.79 -5.84
N LEU A 40 -1.60 -11.42 -6.38
CA LEU A 40 -1.64 -12.86 -6.61
C LEU A 40 -0.74 -13.31 -7.78
N LYS A 41 -0.37 -12.41 -8.69
CA LYS A 41 0.48 -12.73 -9.85
C LYS A 41 1.95 -12.72 -9.45
N THR A 42 2.37 -11.68 -8.72
CA THR A 42 3.77 -11.51 -8.31
C THR A 42 4.07 -12.14 -6.95
N GLY A 43 3.03 -12.47 -6.17
CA GLY A 43 3.17 -12.92 -4.78
C GLY A 43 3.49 -11.79 -3.79
N PHE A 44 3.54 -10.54 -4.27
CA PHE A 44 3.82 -9.38 -3.45
C PHE A 44 2.80 -9.21 -2.32
N ARG A 45 3.29 -8.81 -1.14
CA ARG A 45 2.47 -8.55 0.05
C ARG A 45 2.83 -7.20 0.65
N GLY A 46 2.05 -6.18 0.34
CA GLY A 46 2.12 -4.87 0.96
C GLY A 46 1.31 -4.84 2.25
N PHE A 47 1.97 -4.59 3.37
CA PHE A 47 1.36 -4.40 4.69
C PHE A 47 2.03 -3.24 5.41
N LEU A 48 1.35 -2.65 6.40
CA LEU A 48 1.96 -1.61 7.25
C LEU A 48 2.28 -2.19 8.63
N ARG A 49 3.34 -1.70 9.23
CA ARG A 49 3.70 -2.02 10.61
C ARG A 49 3.97 -0.75 11.39
N SER A 50 3.34 -0.61 12.55
CA SER A 50 3.49 0.58 13.37
C SER A 50 4.93 0.72 13.85
N TRP A 51 5.32 1.94 14.18
CA TRP A 51 6.49 2.16 15.02
C TRP A 51 6.23 1.61 16.43
N LYS A 52 7.30 1.27 17.13
CA LYS A 52 7.25 0.80 18.51
C LYS A 52 6.78 1.89 19.46
N ARG A 53 7.27 3.12 19.25
CA ARG A 53 6.88 4.33 19.97
C ARG A 53 7.04 5.55 19.07
N LYS A 54 6.49 6.69 19.48
CA LYS A 54 6.59 7.97 18.74
C LYS A 54 8.01 8.35 18.31
N ASN A 55 9.02 8.04 19.13
CA ASN A 55 10.42 8.38 18.87
C ASN A 55 11.29 7.12 18.62
N ASP A 56 10.67 5.96 18.40
CA ASP A 56 11.35 4.69 18.18
C ASP A 56 10.76 4.02 16.93
N PRO A 57 11.39 4.20 15.76
CA PRO A 57 10.89 3.69 14.48
C PRO A 57 11.12 2.19 14.30
N SER A 58 11.64 1.48 15.32
CA SER A 58 11.68 0.03 15.28
C SER A 58 10.28 -0.58 15.21
N GLU A 59 10.19 -1.83 14.78
CA GLU A 59 8.92 -2.52 14.59
C GLU A 59 8.08 -2.54 15.87
N GLY A 60 6.86 -2.01 15.77
CA GLY A 60 5.84 -2.08 16.80
C GLY A 60 5.01 -3.36 16.72
N GLU A 61 4.03 -3.41 17.63
CA GLU A 61 3.15 -4.58 17.80
C GLU A 61 1.94 -4.55 16.86
N PHE A 62 1.62 -3.40 16.28
CA PHE A 62 0.45 -3.23 15.43
C PHE A 62 0.80 -3.36 13.96
N SER A 63 -0.06 -4.02 13.20
CA SER A 63 0.07 -4.11 11.75
C SER A 63 -1.28 -3.96 11.06
N TRP A 64 -1.24 -3.43 9.84
CA TRP A 64 -2.37 -3.41 8.92
C TRP A 64 -2.06 -4.39 7.80
N VAL A 65 -2.87 -5.44 7.67
CA VAL A 65 -2.61 -6.56 6.77
C VAL A 65 -3.85 -6.92 5.97
N PHE A 66 -3.67 -7.43 4.75
CA PHE A 66 -4.74 -8.13 4.03
C PHE A 66 -4.68 -9.63 4.29
N ASP A 67 -5.85 -10.23 4.50
CA ASP A 67 -6.00 -11.67 4.52
C ASP A 67 -6.87 -12.14 3.35
N LEU A 68 -6.53 -13.30 2.79
CA LEU A 68 -7.27 -13.96 1.70
C LEU A 68 -8.19 -15.08 2.20
N ARG A 69 -8.22 -15.36 3.51
CA ARG A 69 -9.12 -16.36 4.09
C ARG A 69 -10.57 -15.88 3.97
N GLY A 70 -11.28 -16.40 2.98
CA GLY A 70 -12.64 -15.99 2.62
C GLY A 70 -12.61 -14.84 1.62
N PHE A 71 -13.26 -13.72 1.96
CA PHE A 71 -13.21 -12.51 1.12
C PHE A 71 -11.99 -11.66 1.48
N PRO A 72 -11.20 -11.19 0.49
CA PRO A 72 -10.09 -10.29 0.73
C PRO A 72 -10.53 -9.04 1.49
N GLN A 73 -9.95 -8.83 2.67
CA GLN A 73 -10.28 -7.70 3.52
C GLN A 73 -9.08 -7.32 4.41
N PRO A 74 -8.98 -6.05 4.83
CA PRO A 74 -7.92 -5.63 5.71
C PRO A 74 -8.26 -5.78 7.19
N PHE A 75 -7.22 -6.00 7.98
CA PHE A 75 -7.27 -6.20 9.42
C PHE A 75 -6.24 -5.31 10.10
N ILE A 76 -6.59 -4.84 11.30
CA ILE A 76 -5.61 -4.34 12.27
C ILE A 76 -5.31 -5.48 13.24
N MET A 77 -4.05 -5.87 13.30
CA MET A 77 -3.57 -6.94 14.17
C MET A 77 -2.67 -6.35 15.26
N LYS A 78 -2.68 -6.96 16.44
CA LYS A 78 -1.63 -6.79 17.47
C LYS A 78 -0.91 -8.12 17.63
N GLY A 79 0.27 -8.25 17.04
CA GLY A 79 0.91 -9.56 16.84
C GLY A 79 -0.02 -10.49 16.05
N SER A 80 -0.41 -11.62 16.64
CA SER A 80 -1.35 -12.57 16.02
C SER A 80 -2.82 -12.37 16.40
N ILE A 81 -3.13 -11.34 17.18
CA ILE A 81 -4.50 -11.05 17.66
C ILE A 81 -5.18 -10.07 16.70
N GLU A 82 -6.34 -10.43 16.18
CA GLU A 82 -7.22 -9.53 15.40
C GLU A 82 -7.88 -8.51 16.34
N LEU A 83 -7.66 -7.22 16.09
CA LEU A 83 -8.28 -6.13 16.86
C LEU A 83 -9.43 -5.47 16.11
N TYR A 84 -9.29 -5.32 14.79
CA TYR A 84 -10.31 -4.70 13.96
C TYR A 84 -10.29 -5.28 12.55
N ARG A 85 -11.47 -5.32 11.94
CA ARG A 85 -11.72 -5.81 10.58
C ARG A 85 -12.50 -4.74 9.83
N SER A 86 -11.90 -4.20 8.78
CA SER A 86 -12.55 -3.20 7.93
C SER A 86 -13.66 -3.80 7.06
N GLY A 87 -13.66 -5.12 6.88
CA GLY A 87 -14.63 -5.82 6.05
C GLY A 87 -14.25 -5.83 4.55
N PRO A 88 -14.98 -6.60 3.72
CA PRO A 88 -14.68 -6.71 2.31
C PRO A 88 -14.91 -5.40 1.56
N TRP A 89 -14.21 -5.25 0.43
CA TRP A 89 -14.43 -4.14 -0.48
C TRP A 89 -15.80 -4.25 -1.17
N ASN A 90 -16.60 -3.18 -1.12
CA ASN A 90 -17.95 -3.14 -1.70
C ASN A 90 -18.06 -2.36 -3.02
N GLY A 91 -16.92 -1.98 -3.63
CA GLY A 91 -16.89 -1.12 -4.82
C GLY A 91 -16.74 0.37 -4.54
N ARG A 92 -16.96 0.82 -3.31
CA ARG A 92 -16.77 2.23 -2.87
C ARG A 92 -15.83 2.36 -1.68
N GLY A 93 -15.88 1.40 -0.77
CA GLY A 93 -15.13 1.40 0.49
C GLY A 93 -15.06 -0.01 1.07
N PHE A 94 -14.35 -0.13 2.19
CA PHE A 94 -14.49 -1.28 3.07
C PHE A 94 -15.79 -1.12 3.87
N SER A 95 -16.41 -2.24 4.26
CA SER A 95 -17.81 -2.27 4.70
C SER A 95 -18.08 -1.85 6.15
N ASN A 96 -17.06 -1.84 7.02
CA ASN A 96 -17.18 -1.54 8.45
C ASN A 96 -16.55 -0.20 8.85
#